data_AF-A0AAD7HWQ7-F1
#
_entry.id   AF-A0AAD7HWQ7-F1
#
_cell.length_a   1.000
_cell.length_b   1.000
_cell.length_c   1.000
_cell.angle_alpha   90.00
_cell.angle_beta   90.00
_cell.angle_gamma   90.00
#
_symmetry.space_group_name_H-M   'P 1'
#
loop_
_entity.id
_entity.type
_entity.pdbx_description
1 polymer ?
#
loop_
_entity_poly.entity_id
_entity_poly.type
_entity_poly.pdbx_seq_one_letter_code
_entity_poly.pdbx_strand_id
1 'polypeptide(L)'
;IQFSFNAQHDCRACECDSSGITRQMQERQESDTIVHSIVHKDDDRFVVNTHGFHNAGLLRRYLPVALTKPRALFTDRRKRHNELSAVLVVTQKEK
;
A
#
# COMPACT_ATOMS: atom_id res chain seq x y z
N ILE A 1 6.89 -14.17 -9.24
CA ILE A 1 7.75 -14.47 -8.07
C ILE A 1 6.86 -14.52 -6.83
N GLN A 2 6.88 -15.60 -6.04
CA GLN A 2 6.09 -15.70 -4.80
C GLN A 2 7.04 -15.54 -3.60
N PHE A 3 6.99 -14.38 -2.95
CA PHE A 3 7.76 -14.14 -1.73
C PHE A 3 7.11 -14.87 -0.55
N SER A 4 7.92 -15.48 0.32
CA SER A 4 7.45 -16.09 1.58
C SER A 4 7.21 -15.05 2.69
N PHE A 5 7.44 -13.78 2.38
CA PHE A 5 7.29 -12.64 3.28
C PHE A 5 6.50 -11.52 2.60
N ASN A 6 6.09 -10.53 3.40
CA ASN A 6 5.29 -9.43 2.91
C ASN A 6 6.14 -8.48 2.05
N ALA A 7 6.14 -8.75 0.74
CA ALA A 7 6.70 -7.92 -0.31
C ALA A 7 5.59 -7.53 -1.29
N GLN A 8 5.59 -6.27 -1.70
CA GLN A 8 4.63 -5.71 -2.64
C GLN A 8 5.39 -5.02 -3.77
N HIS A 9 4.88 -5.11 -4.99
CA HIS A 9 5.46 -4.39 -6.13
C HIS A 9 5.34 -2.88 -5.92
N ASP A 10 6.40 -2.12 -6.18
CA ASP A 10 6.41 -0.65 -6.05
C ASP A 10 5.70 0.02 -7.24
N CYS A 11 4.42 -0.30 -7.42
CA CYS A 11 3.63 0.09 -8.59
C CYS A 11 3.69 1.58 -8.90
N ARG A 12 3.81 2.41 -7.85
CA ARG A 12 3.86 3.86 -7.97
C ARG A 12 5.17 4.33 -8.58
N ALA A 13 6.30 3.78 -8.13
CA ALA A 13 7.59 4.15 -8.71
C ALA A 13 7.80 3.57 -10.10
N CYS A 14 7.13 2.46 -10.39
CA CYS A 14 7.17 1.77 -11.67
C CYS A 14 6.15 2.30 -12.69
N GLU A 15 5.24 3.18 -12.25
CA GLU A 15 4.15 3.72 -13.08
C GLU A 15 3.35 2.59 -13.75
N CYS A 16 2.96 1.59 -12.95
CA CYS A 16 2.13 0.48 -13.41
C CYS A 16 0.75 0.98 -13.84
N ASP A 17 0.14 0.27 -14.78
CA ASP A 17 -1.10 0.71 -15.42
C ASP A 17 -2.31 0.28 -14.59
N SER A 18 -3.30 1.16 -14.44
CA SER A 18 -4.57 0.89 -13.76
C SER A 18 -5.68 0.43 -14.72
N SER A 19 -5.33 0.07 -15.96
CA SER A 19 -6.26 -0.46 -16.97
C SER A 19 -6.67 -1.92 -16.75
N GLY A 20 -6.06 -2.59 -15.76
CA GLY A 20 -6.32 -3.99 -15.47
C GLY A 20 -7.75 -4.24 -15.02
N ILE A 21 -8.28 -5.40 -15.40
CA ILE A 21 -9.60 -5.86 -15.03
C ILE A 21 -9.48 -7.31 -14.58
N THR A 22 -10.02 -7.64 -13.40
CA THR A 22 -10.06 -9.01 -12.87
C THR A 22 -11.45 -9.33 -12.33
N ARG A 23 -11.79 -10.62 -12.31
CA ARG A 23 -12.94 -11.10 -11.53
C ARG A 23 -12.59 -11.06 -10.05
N GLN A 24 -13.56 -10.69 -9.23
CA GLN A 24 -13.38 -10.67 -7.78
C GLN A 24 -13.38 -12.09 -7.25
N MET A 25 -12.35 -12.44 -6.47
CA MET A 25 -12.32 -13.69 -5.72
C MET A 25 -12.99 -13.51 -4.36
N GLN A 26 -13.95 -14.36 -4.04
CA GLN A 26 -14.54 -14.50 -2.70
C GLN A 26 -14.48 -15.95 -2.27
N GLU A 27 -13.96 -16.24 -1.07
CA GLU A 27 -13.84 -17.61 -0.54
C GLU A 27 -13.14 -18.60 -1.49
N ARG A 28 -12.22 -18.11 -2.34
CA ARG A 28 -11.54 -18.86 -3.41
C ARG A 28 -12.43 -19.24 -4.61
N GLN A 29 -13.62 -18.66 -4.75
CA GLN A 29 -14.45 -18.74 -5.94
C GLN A 29 -14.45 -17.41 -6.70
N GLU A 30 -14.43 -17.47 -8.03
CA GLU A 30 -14.65 -16.29 -8.86
C GLU A 30 -16.12 -15.89 -8.78
N SER A 31 -16.38 -14.62 -8.47
CA SER A 31 -17.70 -14.04 -8.64
C SER A 31 -17.83 -13.40 -10.02
N ASP A 32 -19.07 -13.06 -10.40
CA ASP A 32 -19.33 -12.28 -11.62
C ASP A 32 -19.03 -10.78 -11.45
N THR A 33 -18.56 -10.36 -10.27
CA THR A 33 -18.17 -8.97 -10.04
C THR A 33 -16.81 -8.70 -10.66
N ILE A 34 -16.79 -7.73 -11.57
CA ILE A 34 -15.57 -7.24 -12.19
C ILE A 34 -15.00 -6.09 -11.36
N VAL A 35 -13.70 -6.13 -11.07
CA VAL A 35 -12.98 -5.07 -10.36
C VAL A 35 -11.76 -4.60 -11.13
N HIS A 36 -11.45 -3.32 -11.00
CA HIS A 36 -10.22 -2.74 -11.55
C HIS A 36 -9.00 -3.31 -10.82
N SER A 37 -7.95 -3.60 -11.57
CA SER A 37 -6.68 -4.10 -11.09
C SER A 37 -5.50 -3.31 -11.67
N ILE A 38 -4.34 -3.44 -11.03
CA ILE A 38 -3.10 -2.87 -11.53
C ILE A 38 -2.40 -3.92 -12.40
N VAL A 39 -2.03 -3.53 -13.62
CA VAL A 39 -1.16 -4.31 -14.51
C VAL A 39 0.27 -3.92 -14.21
N HIS A 40 1.01 -4.85 -13.61
CA HIS A 40 2.41 -4.64 -13.27
C HIS A 40 3.28 -4.64 -14.54
N LYS A 41 4.25 -3.73 -14.58
CA LYS A 41 5.35 -3.82 -15.54
C LYS A 41 6.31 -4.91 -15.10
N ASP A 42 7.03 -5.46 -16.07
CA ASP A 42 8.06 -6.47 -15.82
C ASP A 42 9.34 -5.80 -15.29
N ASP A 43 9.27 -5.37 -14.03
CA ASP A 43 10.40 -4.81 -13.29
C ASP A 43 10.52 -5.44 -11.90
N ASP A 44 11.77 -5.54 -11.43
CA ASP A 44 12.09 -6.18 -10.15
C ASP A 44 12.15 -5.19 -8.98
N ARG A 45 11.21 -4.23 -8.92
CA ARG A 45 11.17 -3.24 -7.85
C ARG A 45 10.07 -3.53 -6.84
N PHE A 46 10.48 -3.87 -5.62
CA PHE A 46 9.58 -4.26 -4.55
C PHE A 46 9.81 -3.44 -3.27
N VAL A 47 8.72 -3.21 -2.54
CA VAL A 47 8.74 -2.68 -1.17
C VAL A 47 8.48 -3.83 -0.21
N VAL A 48 9.33 -3.94 0.80
CA VAL A 48 9.21 -4.97 1.85
C VAL A 48 8.61 -4.34 3.10
N ASN A 49 7.52 -4.93 3.60
CA ASN A 49 6.93 -4.51 4.87
C ASN A 49 7.77 -5.05 6.04
N THR A 50 8.78 -4.29 6.45
CA THR A 50 9.67 -4.68 7.56
C THR A 50 8.94 -4.84 8.90
N HIS A 51 7.76 -4.23 9.08
CA HIS A 51 6.97 -4.38 10.30
C HIS A 51 6.23 -5.73 10.40
N GLY A 52 6.12 -6.48 9.29
CA GLY A 52 5.54 -7.81 9.28
C GLY A 52 6.46 -8.90 9.84
N PHE A 53 7.74 -8.59 10.10
CA PHE A 53 8.71 -9.56 10.60
C PHE A 53 8.83 -9.52 12.13
N HIS A 54 8.91 -10.69 12.77
CA HIS A 54 9.18 -10.80 14.20
C HIS A 54 10.52 -10.16 14.62
N ASN A 55 11.48 -10.10 13.71
CA ASN A 55 12.80 -9.50 13.91
C ASN A 55 12.95 -8.10 13.28
N ALA A 56 11.85 -7.37 13.07
CA ALA A 56 11.84 -6.02 12.48
C ALA A 56 12.85 -5.05 13.11
N GLY A 57 13.10 -5.18 14.43
CA GLY A 57 14.09 -4.37 15.14
C GLY A 57 15.52 -4.66 14.70
N LEU A 58 15.87 -5.93 14.45
CA LEU A 58 17.20 -6.32 13.96
C LEU A 58 17.37 -5.91 12.50
N LEU A 59 16.39 -6.16 11.64
CA LEU A 59 16.43 -5.75 10.23
C LEU A 59 16.70 -4.26 10.08
N ARG A 60 16.01 -3.41 10.86
CA ARG A 60 16.21 -1.96 10.81
C ARG A 60 17.58 -1.48 11.30
N ARG A 61 18.29 -2.26 12.11
CA ARG A 61 19.67 -1.95 12.55
C ARG A 61 20.70 -2.22 11.46
N TYR A 62 20.48 -3.24 10.63
CA TYR A 62 21.40 -3.64 9.57
C TYR A 62 21.10 -3.00 8.22
N LEU A 63 19.85 -2.57 8.00
CA LEU A 63 19.48 -1.85 6.78
C LEU A 63 19.90 -0.38 6.84
N PRO A 64 20.26 0.23 5.69
CA PRO A 64 20.52 1.66 5.60
C PRO A 64 19.36 2.49 6.16
N VAL A 65 19.68 3.49 6.99
CA VAL A 65 18.68 4.40 7.59
C VAL A 65 17.82 5.10 6.52
N ALA A 66 18.39 5.36 5.35
CA ALA A 66 17.65 5.95 4.23
C ALA A 66 16.44 5.10 3.77
N LEU A 67 16.48 3.79 3.99
CA LEU A 67 15.42 2.84 3.61
C LEU A 67 14.43 2.56 4.75
N THR A 68 14.81 2.82 6.00
CA THR A 68 14.03 2.43 7.19
C THR A 68 13.52 3.62 7.99
N LYS A 69 14.01 4.83 7.73
CA LYS A 69 13.54 6.03 8.42
C LYS A 69 12.07 6.31 8.08
N PRO A 70 11.21 6.58 9.08
CA PRO A 70 9.86 7.03 8.81
C PRO A 70 9.88 8.29 7.93
N ARG A 71 9.09 8.29 6.85
CA ARG A 71 8.86 9.47 6.02
C ARG A 71 7.56 10.12 6.48
N ALA A 72 7.61 11.40 6.82
CA ALA A 72 6.41 12.15 7.15
C ALA A 72 5.49 12.15 5.92
N LEU A 73 4.29 11.57 6.05
CA LEU A 73 3.28 11.61 4.99
C LEU A 73 2.74 13.02 4.76
N PHE A 74 2.70 13.82 5.83
CA PHE A 74 2.28 15.21 5.83
C PHE A 74 3.27 16.04 6.67
N THR A 75 3.67 17.20 6.14
CA THR A 75 4.54 18.14 6.86
C THR A 75 3.90 18.63 8.15
N ASP A 76 2.63 19.01 8.09
CA ASP A 76 1.81 19.33 9.26
C ASP A 76 0.74 18.25 9.45
N ARG A 77 1.05 17.29 10.32
CA ARG A 77 0.14 16.21 10.69
C ARG A 77 -1.16 16.75 11.28
N ARG A 78 -1.12 17.81 12.11
CA ARG A 78 -2.30 18.30 12.84
C ARG A 78 -3.25 19.01 11.90
N LYS A 79 -2.74 19.85 11.01
CA LYS A 79 -3.54 20.47 9.95
C LYS A 79 -4.23 19.41 9.10
N ARG A 80 -3.49 18.42 8.62
CA ARG A 80 -4.07 17.36 7.79
C ARG A 80 -5.15 16.55 8.52
N HIS A 81 -4.92 16.25 9.79
CA HIS A 81 -5.92 15.58 10.63
C HIS A 81 -7.21 16.41 10.72
N ASN A 82 -7.10 17.72 10.97
CA ASN A 82 -8.26 18.60 11.08
C ASN A 82 -9.04 18.69 9.76
N GLU A 83 -8.34 18.79 8.62
CA GLU A 83 -8.97 18.76 7.29
C GLU A 83 -9.76 17.47 7.06
N LEU A 84 -9.15 16.31 7.32
CA LEU A 84 -9.80 15.01 7.17
C LEU A 84 -10.99 14.86 8.11
N SER A 85 -10.88 15.34 9.35
CA SER A 85 -11.97 15.35 10.32
C SER A 85 -13.15 16.20 9.85
N ALA A 86 -12.89 17.37 9.28
CA ALA A 86 -13.94 18.24 8.76
C ALA A 86 -14.68 17.58 7.58
N VAL A 87 -13.95 16.96 6.65
CA VAL A 87 -14.54 16.19 5.54
C VAL A 87 -15.41 15.06 6.07
N LEU A 88 -14.91 14.26 7.01
CA LEU A 88 -15.64 13.12 7.57
C LEU A 88 -16.97 13.55 8.21
N VAL A 89 -16.99 14.65 8.96
CA VAL A 89 -18.21 15.18 9.58
C VAL A 89 -19.27 15.54 8.55
N VAL A 90 -18.89 16.11 7.40
CA VAL A 90 -19.83 16.42 6.31
C VAL A 90 -20.34 15.13 5.67
N THR A 91 -19.45 14.23 5.28
CA THR A 91 -19.81 12.97 4.61
C THR A 91 -20.70 12.07 5.49
N GLN A 92 -20.53 12.10 6.81
CA GLN A 92 -21.39 11.35 7.74
C GLN A 92 -22.76 11.98 7.95
N LYS A 93 -22.91 13.30 7.76
CA LYS A 93 -24.22 13.98 7.83
C LYS A 93 -25.05 13.79 6.56
N GLU A 94 -24.42 13.49 5.44
CA GLU A 94 -25.06 13.21 4.15
C GLU A 94 -25.51 11.74 4.00
N LYS A 95 -25.14 10.87 4.96
CA LYS A 95 -25.61 9.49 5.08
C LYS A 95 -26.78 9.40 6.05
#